data_AF-K1TKA6-F1
#
_entry.id   AF-K1TKA6-F1
#
_cell.length_a   1.000
_cell.length_b   1.000
_cell.length_c   1.000
_cell.angle_alpha   90.00
_cell.angle_beta   90.00
_cell.angle_gamma   90.00
#
_symmetry.space_group_name_H-M   'P 1'
#
loop_
_entity.id
_entity.type
_entity.pdbx_description
1 polymer ?
#
loop_
_entity_poly.entity_id
_entity_poly.type
_entity_poly.pdbx_seq_one_letter_code
_entity_poly.pdbx_strand_id
1 'polypeptide(L)' 'MPKATFMYWQKRLDRENPDKELEEKIVEIRKANKDYGYRRMVGELRNQGYLVNKK' A
#
# COMPACT_ATOMS: atom_id res chain seq x y z
N MET A 1 -23.89 -14.08 15.06
CA MET A 1 -23.17 -13.38 13.98
C MET A 1 -23.86 -13.67 12.66
N PRO A 2 -24.42 -12.68 11.95
CA PRO A 2 -25.06 -12.93 10.66
C PRO A 2 -24.01 -13.46 9.67
N LYS A 3 -24.16 -14.71 9.21
CA LYS A 3 -23.22 -15.39 8.29
C LYS A 3 -22.96 -14.62 7.00
N ALA A 4 -23.89 -13.75 6.60
CA ALA A 4 -23.82 -12.96 5.38
C ALA A 4 -22.64 -11.97 5.36
N THR A 5 -22.35 -11.28 6.46
CA THR A 5 -21.23 -10.32 6.50
C THR A 5 -19.88 -11.02 6.48
N PHE A 6 -19.74 -12.15 7.19
CA PHE A 6 -18.50 -12.94 7.18
C PHE A 6 -18.19 -13.52 5.80
N MET A 7 -19.17 -14.14 5.13
CA MET A 7 -19.01 -14.69 3.77
C MET A 7 -18.71 -13.61 2.73
N TYR A 8 -19.25 -12.40 2.91
CA TYR A 8 -18.96 -11.24 2.07
C TYR A 8 -17.49 -10.81 2.16
N TRP A 9 -16.92 -10.77 3.37
CA TRP A 9 -15.49 -10.47 3.56
C TRP A 9 -14.58 -11.61 3.11
N GLN A 10 -14.97 -12.86 3.36
CA GLN A 10 -14.19 -14.03 2.95
C GLN A 10 -14.01 -14.08 1.43
N LYS A 11 -15.05 -13.77 0.64
CA LYS A 11 -14.96 -13.67 -0.83
C LYS A 11 -14.11 -12.50 -1.34
N ARG A 12 -13.73 -11.54 -0.49
CA ARG A 12 -12.88 -10.39 -0.87
C ARG A 12 -11.40 -10.62 -0.58
N LEU A 13 -11.03 -11.66 0.19
CA LEU A 13 -9.64 -12.03 0.46
C LEU A 13 -8.91 -12.49 -0.81
N ASP A 14 -9.62 -13.14 -1.74
CA ASP A 14 -9.04 -13.64 -3.00
C ASP A 14 -8.85 -12.55 -4.08
N ARG A 15 -9.18 -11.29 -3.78
CA ARG A 15 -8.98 -10.19 -4.73
C ARG A 15 -7.51 -9.79 -4.73
N GLU A 16 -6.94 -9.59 -5.91
CA GLU A 16 -5.61 -9.00 -6.04
C GLU A 16 -5.61 -7.60 -5.41
N ASN A 17 -4.62 -7.35 -4.56
CA ASN A 17 -4.44 -6.04 -3.93
C ASN A 17 -3.91 -5.06 -4.99
N PRO A 18 -4.69 -4.05 -5.41
CA PRO A 18 -4.23 -3.07 -6.40
C PRO A 18 -3.06 -2.23 -5.89
N ASP A 19 -2.88 -2.15 -4.57
CA ASP A 19 -1.80 -1.38 -3.94
C ASP A 19 -0.53 -2.21 -3.72
N LYS A 20 -0.51 -3.49 -4.13
CA LYS A 20 0.63 -4.39 -3.91
C LYS A 20 1.92 -3.84 -4.52
N GLU A 21 1.85 -3.29 -5.74
CA GLU A 21 3.00 -2.67 -6.39
C GLU A 21 3.52 -1.45 -5.61
N LEU A 22 2.61 -0.68 -5.01
CA LEU A 22 2.96 0.48 -4.20
C LEU A 22 3.62 0.05 -2.88
N GLU A 23 3.09 -0.98 -2.23
CA GLU A 23 3.66 -1.57 -1.02
C GLU A 23 5.09 -2.08 -1.26
N GLU A 24 5.31 -2.80 -2.37
CA GLU A 24 6.63 -3.30 -2.76
C GLU A 24 7.65 -2.16 -2.94
N LYS A 25 7.25 -1.06 -3.61
CA LYS A 25 8.10 0.13 -3.75
C LYS A 25 8.41 0.83 -2.44
N ILE A 26 7.43 0.92 -1.54
CA ILE A 26 7.64 1.47 -0.19
C ILE A 26 8.69 0.62 0.56
N VAL A 27 8.61 -0.71 0.45
CA VAL A 27 9.59 -1.60 1.08
C VAL A 27 10.97 -1.44 0.44
N GLU A 28 11.06 -1.28 -0.88
CA GLU A 28 12.32 -1.05 -1.59
C GLU A 28 12.99 0.26 -1.17
N ILE A 29 12.25 1.37 -1.13
CA ILE A 29 12.77 2.67 -0.69
C ILE A 29 13.23 2.60 0.78
N ARG A 30 12.49 1.89 1.64
CA ARG A 30 12.85 1.67 3.05
C ARG A 30 14.13 0.84 3.19
N LYS A 31 14.31 -0.18 2.35
CA LYS A 31 15.52 -1.01 2.33
C LYS A 31 16.73 -0.19 1.88
N ALA A 32 16.58 0.64 0.85
CA ALA A 32 17.63 1.53 0.38
C ALA A 32 17.95 2.64 1.39
N ASN A 33 16.96 3.12 2.13
CA ASN A 33 17.09 4.23 3.06
C ASN A 33 16.45 3.92 4.42
N LYS A 34 17.23 3.30 5.32
CA LYS A 34 16.78 2.86 6.65
C LYS A 34 16.20 4.00 7.51
N ASP A 35 16.73 5.22 7.37
CA ASP A 35 16.37 6.39 8.16
C ASP A 35 15.30 7.28 7.50
N TYR A 36 14.65 6.80 6.44
CA TYR A 36 13.58 7.55 5.80
C TYR A 36 12.31 7.52 6.65
N GLY A 37 12.05 8.67 7.29
CA GLY A 37 10.75 8.98 7.86
C GLY A 37 9.69 9.24 6.78
N TYR A 38 8.43 9.34 7.22
CA TYR A 38 7.25 9.51 6.36
C TYR A 38 7.41 10.60 5.29
N ARG A 39 7.93 11.78 5.64
CA ARG A 39 8.05 12.91 4.71
C ARG A 39 9.01 12.62 3.54
N ARG A 40 10.12 11.93 3.81
CA ARG A 40 11.11 11.56 2.78
C ARG A 40 10.58 10.43 1.89
N MET A 41 9.89 9.45 2.49
CA MET A 41 9.20 8.38 1.76
C MET A 41 8.17 8.94 0.77
N VAL A 42 7.34 9.90 1.19
CA VAL A 42 6.34 10.53 0.31
C VAL A 42 7.01 11.33 -0.81
N GLY A 43 8.15 11.98 -0.53
CA GLY A 43 8.94 12.67 -1.54
C GLY A 43 9.48 11.73 -2.62
N GLU A 44 10.08 10.61 -2.22
CA GLU A 44 10.57 9.57 -3.15
C GLU A 44 9.44 8.96 -3.98
N LEU A 45 8.33 8.60 -3.34
CA LEU A 45 7.18 8.06 -4.05
C LEU A 45 6.67 9.05 -5.11
N ARG A 46 6.61 10.35 -4.78
CA ARG A 46 6.27 11.40 -5.75
C ARG A 46 7.30 11.55 -6.87
N ASN A 47 8.60 11.48 -6.56
CA ASN A 47 9.67 11.53 -7.57
C ASN A 47 9.57 10.36 -8.55
N GLN A 48 9.13 9.19 -8.07
CA GLN A 48 8.88 8.00 -8.90
C GLN A 48 7.51 8.04 -9.62
N GLY A 49 6.74 9.12 -9.49
CA GLY A 49 5.44 9.30 -10.15
C GLY A 49 4.24 8.72 -9.38
N TYR A 50 4.45 8.17 -8.17
CA TYR A 50 3.37 7.64 -7.33
C TYR A 50 2.73 8.77 -6.52
N LEU A 51 1.49 9.11 -6.91
CA LEU A 51 0.63 10.00 -6.15
C LEU A 51 -0.14 9.21 -5.10
N VAL A 52 0.46 9.06 -3.93
CA VAL A 52 -0.20 8.51 -2.74
C VAL A 52 -1.08 9.59 -2.11
N ASN A 53 -2.32 9.22 -1.77
CA ASN A 53 -3.36 10.09 -1.22
C ASN A 53 -3.84 11.17 -2.23
N LYS A 54 -4.55 10.74 -3.27
CA LYS A 54 -5.37 11.64 -4.11
C LYS A 54 -6.54 12.14 -3.26
N LYS A 55 -6.46 13.37 -2.78
CA LYS A 55 -7.61 14.07 -2.21
C LYS A 55 -8.38 14.76 -3.33
#